data_AF-A0A7U9RNV2-F1
#
_entry.id   AF-A0A7U9RNV2-F1
#
_cell.length_a   1.000
_cell.length_b   1.000
_cell.length_c   1.000
_cell.angle_alpha   90.00
_cell.angle_beta   90.00
_cell.angle_gamma   90.00
#
_symmetry.space_group_name_H-M   'P 1'
#
loop_
_entity.id
_entity.type
_entity.pdbx_description
1 polymer ?
#
loop_
_entity_poly.entity_id
_entity_poly.type
_entity_poly.pdbx_seq_one_letter_code
_entity_poly.pdbx_strand_id
1 'polypeptide(L)'
;MEQKIYIVGAHSRAQTLGVYLSKLDPNIKIAAYLYDNDEKNNLEIDGIPVIWFDENTKLHSDYPVYLGTRGVYHYNLTQKLHRMGMKKIIPLTPELDLKLRNLFLECYYTENGENYNKLDNASEPANIYIARSIFDKPLKQNYNMTKFQREIQAGARLASDKICKIMDDTGENISDRNKQFCELTVMYWIWKNAKQDVVGLEHYRRHFILKEGWYQQMKDRDIDVILPTPLYVMSSIAANYKERHVATDWDFMMDYMRRIYPQYYKEAICFFDTNLYSPCNMFIMKKEILNSLCSWLFPILFICAEHGGIREDAYQNRYPGFLSERLITLFFNVNRDKYKIVYADKNFLE
;
A
#
# COMPACT_ATOMS: atom_id res chain seq x y z
N MET A 1 16.38 -14.21 -8.95
CA MET A 1 17.47 -15.09 -8.45
C MET A 1 16.77 -16.30 -7.87
N GLU A 2 17.15 -17.51 -8.29
CA GLU A 2 16.48 -18.75 -7.87
C GLU A 2 16.66 -18.98 -6.36
N GLN A 3 15.58 -19.29 -5.64
CA GLN A 3 15.62 -19.56 -4.21
C GLN A 3 15.40 -21.05 -3.95
N LYS A 4 16.46 -21.74 -3.52
CA LYS A 4 16.39 -23.15 -3.15
C LYS A 4 15.94 -23.34 -1.70
N ILE A 5 15.04 -24.30 -1.48
CA ILE A 5 14.48 -24.60 -0.15
C ILE A 5 14.51 -26.09 0.15
N TYR A 6 14.44 -26.45 1.43
CA TYR A 6 14.15 -27.82 1.88
C TYR A 6 12.75 -27.89 2.51
N ILE A 7 12.10 -29.04 2.42
CA ILE A 7 10.84 -29.32 3.13
C ILE A 7 11.03 -30.59 3.95
N VAL A 8 10.84 -30.52 5.27
CA VAL A 8 10.84 -31.69 6.16
C VAL A 8 9.45 -32.35 6.13
N GLY A 9 9.44 -33.67 5.95
CA GLY A 9 8.29 -34.50 5.64
C GLY A 9 8.26 -34.86 4.15
N ALA A 10 7.82 -36.09 3.84
CA ALA A 10 7.73 -36.59 2.46
C ALA A 10 6.31 -37.08 2.09
N HIS A 11 5.35 -36.97 3.01
CA HIS A 11 3.96 -37.36 2.80
C HIS A 11 3.07 -36.16 2.45
N SER A 12 1.75 -36.40 2.40
CA SER A 12 0.74 -35.47 1.86
C SER A 12 0.91 -34.02 2.31
N ARG A 13 1.07 -33.73 3.61
CA ARG A 13 1.19 -32.36 4.12
C ARG A 13 2.41 -31.62 3.55
N ALA A 14 3.56 -32.28 3.43
CA ALA A 14 4.76 -31.69 2.88
C ALA A 14 4.66 -31.51 1.35
N GLN A 15 4.08 -32.50 0.66
CA GLN A 15 3.84 -32.43 -0.78
C GLN A 15 2.87 -31.29 -1.13
N THR A 16 1.76 -31.17 -0.39
CA THR A 16 0.81 -30.06 -0.52
C THR A 16 1.48 -28.71 -0.28
N LEU A 17 2.33 -28.60 0.74
CA LEU A 17 3.12 -27.39 0.95
C LEU A 17 4.02 -27.08 -0.25
N GLY A 18 4.69 -28.09 -0.81
CA GLY A 18 5.52 -27.95 -2.00
C GLY A 18 4.75 -27.41 -3.21
N VAL A 19 3.53 -27.90 -3.43
CA VAL A 19 2.61 -27.40 -4.47
C VAL A 19 2.24 -25.94 -4.22
N TYR A 20 1.86 -25.58 -2.99
CA TYR A 20 1.50 -24.20 -2.65
C TYR A 20 2.66 -23.24 -2.89
N LEU A 21 3.85 -23.55 -2.37
CA LEU A 21 5.02 -22.68 -2.49
C LEU A 21 5.45 -22.50 -3.95
N SER A 22 5.52 -23.59 -4.72
CA SER A 22 5.96 -23.54 -6.12
C SER A 22 4.96 -22.80 -7.03
N LYS A 23 3.67 -22.85 -6.71
CA LYS A 23 2.63 -22.11 -7.43
C LYS A 23 2.66 -20.62 -7.10
N LEU A 24 2.85 -20.28 -5.84
CA LEU A 24 2.79 -18.90 -5.34
C LEU A 24 4.06 -18.10 -5.64
N ASP A 25 5.21 -18.74 -5.77
CA ASP A 25 6.46 -18.12 -6.18
C ASP A 25 7.24 -19.01 -7.16
N PRO A 26 7.22 -18.69 -8.47
CA PRO A 26 7.95 -19.46 -9.48
C PRO A 26 9.47 -19.51 -9.29
N ASN A 27 10.05 -18.63 -8.46
CA ASN A 27 11.48 -18.63 -8.16
C ASN A 27 11.88 -19.65 -7.09
N ILE A 28 10.91 -20.20 -6.34
CA ILE A 28 11.16 -21.23 -5.35
C ILE A 28 11.42 -22.56 -6.06
N LYS A 29 12.51 -23.23 -5.70
CA LYS A 29 12.84 -24.59 -6.11
C LYS A 29 13.08 -25.46 -4.88
N ILE A 30 12.36 -26.56 -4.80
CA ILE A 30 12.52 -27.53 -3.70
C ILE A 30 13.75 -28.37 -4.01
N ALA A 31 14.80 -28.23 -3.21
CA ALA A 31 16.05 -28.94 -3.37
C ALA A 31 15.91 -30.41 -2.94
N ALA A 32 15.19 -30.67 -1.85
CA ALA A 32 14.84 -32.01 -1.38
C ALA A 32 13.68 -31.99 -0.40
N TYR A 33 12.95 -33.10 -0.34
CA TYR A 33 12.15 -33.47 0.82
C TYR A 33 13.02 -34.23 1.82
N LEU A 34 12.92 -33.91 3.10
CA LEU A 34 13.78 -34.47 4.15
C LEU A 34 12.94 -35.32 5.12
N TYR A 35 13.45 -36.46 5.57
CA TYR A 35 12.80 -37.27 6.60
C TYR A 35 13.80 -37.87 7.58
N ASP A 36 13.39 -38.12 8.82
CA ASP A 36 14.24 -38.69 9.87
C ASP A 36 13.56 -39.76 10.72
N ASN A 37 12.51 -40.36 10.17
CA ASN A 37 11.75 -41.44 10.78
C ASN A 37 11.86 -42.73 9.97
N ASP A 38 11.31 -43.81 10.52
CA ASP A 38 11.29 -45.14 9.89
C ASP A 38 10.14 -45.31 8.89
N GLU A 39 9.44 -44.23 8.52
CA GLU A 39 8.36 -44.31 7.54
C GLU A 39 8.94 -44.63 6.15
N LYS A 40 8.27 -45.52 5.42
CA LYS A 40 8.65 -45.83 4.04
C LYS A 40 8.34 -44.65 3.15
N ASN A 41 9.39 -44.10 2.54
CA ASN A 41 9.31 -43.00 1.60
C ASN A 41 9.76 -43.45 0.21
N ASN A 42 9.14 -42.88 -0.83
CA ASN A 42 9.67 -42.99 -2.19
C ASN A 42 11.04 -42.28 -2.25
N LEU A 43 11.90 -42.69 -3.18
CA LEU A 43 13.21 -42.04 -3.38
C LEU A 43 13.08 -40.63 -3.97
N GLU A 44 11.95 -40.35 -4.63
CA GLU A 44 11.62 -39.07 -5.23
C GLU A 44 10.12 -38.78 -5.19
N ILE A 45 9.77 -37.49 -5.26
CA ILE A 45 8.42 -36.95 -5.39
C ILE A 45 8.46 -35.94 -6.54
N ASP A 46 7.78 -36.22 -7.65
CA ASP A 46 7.77 -35.36 -8.84
C ASP A 46 9.17 -34.94 -9.33
N GLY A 47 10.13 -35.88 -9.28
CA GLY A 47 11.54 -35.64 -9.64
C GLY A 47 12.37 -34.88 -8.60
N ILE A 48 11.80 -34.57 -7.42
CA ILE A 48 12.51 -33.97 -6.29
C ILE A 48 13.00 -35.09 -5.37
N PRO A 49 14.29 -35.12 -4.99
CA PRO A 49 14.83 -36.19 -4.15
C PRO A 49 14.24 -36.17 -2.74
N VAL A 50 14.01 -37.36 -2.19
CA VAL A 50 13.61 -37.57 -0.80
C VAL A 50 14.79 -38.16 -0.04
N ILE A 51 15.32 -37.40 0.93
CA ILE A 51 16.60 -37.66 1.55
C ILE A 51 16.39 -37.91 3.05
N TRP A 52 16.90 -39.05 3.53
CA TRP A 52 17.00 -39.28 4.97
C TRP A 52 18.06 -38.35 5.56
N PHE A 53 17.80 -37.76 6.73
CA PHE A 53 18.77 -36.88 7.36
C PHE A 53 18.93 -37.09 8.88
N ASP A 54 20.17 -36.93 9.32
CA ASP A 54 20.61 -36.87 10.70
C ASP A 54 21.51 -35.64 10.93
N GLU A 55 22.06 -35.50 12.15
CA GLU A 55 22.94 -34.39 12.49
C GLU A 55 24.27 -34.40 11.69
N ASN A 56 24.62 -35.50 11.03
CA ASN A 56 25.83 -35.63 10.20
C ASN A 56 25.57 -35.33 8.72
N THR A 57 24.30 -35.22 8.32
CA THR A 57 23.90 -35.02 6.93
C THR A 57 24.28 -33.61 6.48
N LYS A 58 25.04 -33.51 5.37
CA LYS A 58 25.50 -32.22 4.84
C LYS A 58 24.41 -31.54 4.00
N LEU A 59 23.78 -30.52 4.57
CA LEU A 59 22.80 -29.67 3.91
C LEU A 59 23.36 -28.25 3.70
N HIS A 60 22.85 -27.54 2.70
CA HIS A 60 23.18 -26.12 2.51
C HIS A 60 22.47 -25.27 3.56
N SER A 61 23.21 -24.76 4.54
CA SER A 61 22.67 -24.04 5.71
C SER A 61 21.94 -22.73 5.40
N ASP A 62 22.20 -22.15 4.24
CA ASP A 62 21.54 -20.93 3.74
C ASP A 62 20.16 -21.19 3.12
N TYR A 63 19.83 -22.44 2.77
CA TYR A 63 18.52 -22.76 2.20
C TYR A 63 17.46 -22.78 3.31
N PRO A 64 16.36 -22.02 3.19
CA PRO A 64 15.26 -22.08 4.14
C PRO A 64 14.67 -23.48 4.23
N VAL A 65 14.35 -23.92 5.45
CA VAL A 65 13.73 -25.22 5.72
C VAL A 65 12.30 -25.02 6.18
N TYR A 66 11.35 -25.59 5.47
CA TYR A 66 9.95 -25.62 5.89
C TYR A 66 9.63 -26.93 6.61
N LEU A 67 8.87 -26.89 7.71
CA LEU A 67 8.45 -28.10 8.42
C LEU A 67 7.04 -28.50 7.99
N GLY A 68 6.96 -29.36 6.96
CA GLY A 68 5.73 -29.94 6.43
C GLY A 68 5.19 -31.14 7.23
N THR A 69 5.64 -31.32 8.48
CA THR A 69 5.23 -32.41 9.38
C THR A 69 4.11 -31.97 10.34
N ARG A 70 3.62 -32.89 11.17
CA ARG A 70 2.67 -32.55 12.26
C ARG A 70 3.36 -31.63 13.29
N GLY A 71 2.61 -30.66 13.81
CA GLY A 71 3.13 -29.63 14.72
C GLY A 71 3.84 -30.17 15.97
N VAL A 72 3.42 -31.34 16.47
CA VAL A 72 4.03 -32.02 17.61
C VAL A 72 5.53 -32.33 17.42
N TYR A 73 5.99 -32.46 16.17
CA TYR A 73 7.39 -32.73 15.86
C TYR A 73 8.22 -31.46 15.62
N HIS A 74 7.57 -30.30 15.46
CA HIS A 74 8.24 -29.08 15.02
C HIS A 74 9.32 -28.64 16.01
N TYR A 75 9.06 -28.74 17.31
CA TYR A 75 10.05 -28.37 18.34
C TYR A 75 11.34 -29.18 18.19
N ASN A 76 11.25 -30.51 18.17
CA ASN A 76 12.41 -31.39 18.07
C ASN A 76 13.15 -31.21 16.73
N LEU A 77 12.42 -31.10 15.63
CA LEU A 77 12.99 -30.87 14.30
C LEU A 77 13.72 -29.53 14.22
N THR A 78 13.15 -28.46 14.78
CA THR A 78 13.80 -27.15 14.83
C THR A 78 15.11 -27.20 15.60
N GLN A 79 15.13 -27.87 16.77
CA GLN A 79 16.36 -28.02 17.55
C GLN A 79 17.44 -28.80 16.79
N LYS A 80 17.06 -29.92 16.15
CA LYS A 80 17.97 -30.74 15.33
C LYS A 80 18.56 -29.93 14.16
N LEU A 81 17.72 -29.22 13.40
CA LEU A 81 18.16 -28.40 12.27
C LEU A 81 19.05 -27.22 12.70
N HIS A 82 18.82 -26.64 13.88
CA HIS A 82 19.71 -25.63 14.43
C HIS A 82 21.09 -26.19 14.76
N ARG A 83 21.17 -27.40 15.33
CA ARG A 83 22.47 -28.08 15.56
C ARG A 83 23.20 -28.39 14.26
N MET A 84 22.47 -28.66 13.18
CA MET A 84 23.01 -28.80 11.82
C MET A 84 23.41 -27.47 11.17
N GLY A 85 23.21 -26.34 11.85
CA GLY A 85 23.61 -25.01 11.36
C GLY A 85 22.62 -24.32 10.43
N MET A 86 21.38 -24.82 10.31
CA MET A 86 20.36 -24.21 9.46
C MET A 86 19.96 -22.83 9.99
N LYS A 87 19.99 -21.81 9.12
CA LYS A 87 19.78 -20.40 9.50
C LYS A 87 18.30 -20.00 9.58
N LYS A 88 17.47 -20.57 8.69
CA LYS A 88 16.05 -20.20 8.58
C LYS A 88 15.17 -21.46 8.56
N ILE A 89 14.37 -21.61 9.61
CA ILE A 89 13.45 -22.73 9.79
C ILE A 89 12.03 -22.17 9.93
N ILE A 90 11.09 -22.70 9.16
CA ILE A 90 9.74 -22.16 9.00
C ILE A 90 8.72 -23.28 9.28
N PRO A 91 8.16 -23.34 10.51
CA PRO A 91 7.14 -24.32 10.85
C PRO A 91 5.85 -24.07 10.06
N LEU A 92 5.25 -25.11 9.46
CA LEU A 92 3.93 -25.01 8.85
C LEU A 92 2.84 -25.05 9.92
N THR A 93 2.60 -23.91 10.57
CA THR A 93 1.51 -23.75 11.55
C THR A 93 0.14 -23.77 10.87
N PRO A 94 -0.95 -24.00 11.61
CA PRO A 94 -2.31 -23.92 11.06
C PRO A 94 -2.62 -22.57 10.38
N GLU A 95 -2.11 -21.47 10.93
CA GLU A 95 -2.30 -20.12 10.40
C GLU A 95 -1.57 -19.94 9.07
N LEU A 96 -0.31 -20.41 8.99
CA LEU A 96 0.47 -20.36 7.76
C LEU A 96 -0.14 -21.26 6.67
N ASP A 97 -0.56 -22.47 7.03
CA ASP A 97 -1.25 -23.40 6.13
C ASP A 97 -2.53 -22.77 5.55
N LEU A 98 -3.35 -22.16 6.41
CA LEU A 98 -4.56 -21.46 5.99
C LEU A 98 -4.26 -20.30 5.03
N LYS A 99 -3.23 -19.49 5.33
CA LYS A 99 -2.79 -18.39 4.47
C LYS A 99 -2.35 -18.89 3.09
N LEU A 100 -1.46 -19.88 3.04
CA LEU A 100 -0.94 -20.43 1.78
C LEU A 100 -2.05 -21.08 0.95
N ARG A 101 -2.94 -21.85 1.59
CA ARG A 101 -4.10 -22.46 0.94
C ARG A 101 -5.02 -21.42 0.32
N ASN A 102 -5.36 -20.34 1.04
CA ASN A 102 -6.25 -19.31 0.48
C ASN A 102 -5.62 -18.65 -0.75
N LEU A 103 -4.33 -18.28 -0.67
CA LEU A 103 -3.61 -17.70 -1.80
C LEU A 103 -3.55 -18.66 -2.99
N PHE A 104 -3.27 -19.95 -2.74
CA PHE A 104 -3.23 -20.96 -3.78
C PHE A 104 -4.58 -21.10 -4.49
N LEU A 105 -5.68 -21.15 -3.73
CA LEU A 105 -7.03 -21.28 -4.29
C LEU A 105 -7.41 -20.04 -5.11
N GLU A 106 -7.08 -18.84 -4.65
CA GLU A 106 -7.28 -17.62 -5.44
C GLU A 106 -6.58 -17.71 -6.81
N CYS A 107 -5.31 -18.11 -6.84
CA CYS A 107 -4.59 -18.32 -8.10
C CYS A 107 -5.24 -19.42 -8.97
N TYR A 108 -5.55 -20.56 -8.37
CA TYR A 108 -6.11 -21.72 -9.05
C TYR A 108 -7.44 -21.41 -9.73
N TYR A 109 -8.39 -20.80 -9.03
CA TYR A 109 -9.69 -20.46 -9.61
C TYR A 109 -9.55 -19.37 -10.68
N THR A 110 -8.72 -18.34 -10.43
CA THR A 110 -8.51 -17.24 -11.40
C THR A 110 -7.97 -17.75 -12.73
N GLU A 111 -7.02 -18.68 -12.72
CA GLU A 111 -6.47 -19.28 -13.95
C GLU A 111 -7.48 -20.13 -14.73
N ASN A 112 -8.46 -20.69 -14.03
CA ASN A 112 -9.56 -21.46 -14.63
C ASN A 112 -10.74 -20.56 -15.04
N GLY A 113 -10.61 -19.24 -14.96
CA GLY A 113 -11.65 -18.28 -15.32
C GLY A 113 -12.79 -18.17 -14.30
N GLU A 114 -12.60 -18.71 -13.09
CA GLU A 114 -13.57 -18.71 -12.01
C GLU A 114 -13.14 -17.76 -10.87
N ASN A 115 -14.10 -17.27 -10.09
CA ASN A 115 -13.82 -16.45 -8.91
C ASN A 115 -13.94 -17.29 -7.63
N TYR A 116 -12.86 -17.37 -6.84
CA TYR A 116 -12.89 -18.00 -5.50
C TYR A 116 -13.51 -17.06 -4.46
N ASN A 117 -14.84 -16.98 -4.46
CA ASN A 117 -15.62 -16.15 -3.55
C ASN A 117 -15.86 -16.87 -2.21
N LYS A 118 -14.93 -16.71 -1.27
CA LYS A 118 -15.11 -17.11 0.13
C LYS A 118 -16.15 -16.22 0.81
N LEU A 119 -16.89 -16.73 1.79
CA LEU A 119 -17.89 -15.95 2.55
C LEU A 119 -17.30 -14.66 3.16
N ASP A 120 -16.04 -14.74 3.61
CA ASP A 120 -15.27 -13.62 4.16
C ASP A 120 -14.44 -12.87 3.11
N ASN A 121 -14.45 -13.32 1.85
CA ASN A 121 -13.83 -12.64 0.69
C ASN A 121 -14.81 -11.65 0.03
N ALA A 122 -15.73 -11.06 0.79
CA ALA A 122 -16.24 -9.77 0.38
C ALA A 122 -15.01 -8.87 0.16
N SER A 123 -14.87 -8.30 -1.05
CA SER A 123 -13.86 -7.26 -1.30
C SER A 123 -13.85 -6.35 -0.08
N GLU A 124 -12.68 -6.22 0.57
CA GLU A 124 -12.56 -5.35 1.74
C GLU A 124 -13.20 -4.01 1.37
N PRO A 125 -14.24 -3.56 2.09
CA PRO A 125 -15.04 -2.41 1.67
C PRO A 125 -14.25 -1.10 1.80
N ALA A 126 -13.05 -1.17 2.38
CA ALA A 126 -12.10 -0.09 2.48
C ALA A 126 -10.73 -0.49 1.93
N ASN A 127 -10.09 0.40 1.17
CA ASN A 127 -8.67 0.28 0.80
C ASN A 127 -7.94 1.60 1.07
N ILE A 128 -6.81 1.51 1.77
CA ILE A 128 -5.88 2.62 2.01
C ILE A 128 -4.64 2.38 1.15
N TYR A 129 -4.42 3.27 0.19
CA TYR A 129 -3.32 3.18 -0.74
C TYR A 129 -2.09 3.91 -0.20
N ILE A 130 -0.98 3.20 -0.04
CA ILE A 130 0.30 3.76 0.37
C ILE A 130 1.08 4.09 -0.91
N ALA A 131 1.27 5.38 -1.18
CA ALA A 131 2.06 5.84 -2.31
C ALA A 131 3.55 5.51 -2.10
N ARG A 132 4.11 4.74 -3.04
CA ARG A 132 5.53 4.36 -3.08
C ARG A 132 6.20 4.93 -4.32
N SER A 133 7.49 5.20 -4.24
CA SER A 133 8.32 5.64 -5.35
C SER A 133 9.61 4.84 -5.41
N ILE A 134 10.18 4.69 -6.62
CA ILE A 134 11.54 4.14 -6.79
C ILE A 134 12.61 5.02 -6.13
N PHE A 135 12.26 6.26 -5.78
CA PHE A 135 13.12 7.20 -5.06
C PHE A 135 12.92 7.17 -3.53
N ASP A 136 12.06 6.29 -3.02
CA ASP A 136 11.87 6.14 -1.57
C ASP A 136 13.17 5.65 -0.92
N LYS A 137 13.52 6.28 0.20
CA LYS A 137 14.64 5.81 1.01
C LYS A 137 14.23 4.55 1.79
N PRO A 138 15.14 3.59 2.02
CA PRO A 138 14.89 2.48 2.93
C PRO A 138 14.49 2.99 4.31
N LEU A 139 13.40 2.46 4.85
CA LEU A 139 12.95 2.77 6.21
C LEU A 139 13.87 2.11 7.24
N LYS A 140 14.16 2.79 8.34
CA LYS A 140 14.95 2.27 9.46
C LYS A 140 14.20 1.23 10.29
N GLN A 141 12.87 1.26 10.22
CA GLN A 141 11.99 0.39 10.98
C GLN A 141 11.08 -0.43 10.07
N ASN A 142 10.84 -1.68 10.46
CA ASN A 142 9.88 -2.54 9.78
C ASN A 142 8.46 -2.02 10.03
N TYR A 143 7.70 -1.86 8.95
CA TYR A 143 6.29 -1.50 9.00
C TYR A 143 5.45 -2.67 8.48
N ASN A 144 4.54 -3.16 9.32
CA ASN A 144 3.59 -4.20 8.94
C ASN A 144 2.30 -3.54 8.47
N MET A 145 1.98 -3.69 7.18
CA MET A 145 0.72 -3.20 6.63
C MET A 145 -0.48 -3.90 7.27
N THR A 146 -1.55 -3.13 7.49
CA THR A 146 -2.85 -3.68 7.88
C THR A 146 -3.54 -4.35 6.70
N LYS A 147 -4.59 -5.13 6.98
CA LYS A 147 -5.42 -5.75 5.94
C LYS A 147 -6.12 -4.75 5.00
N PHE A 148 -6.27 -3.48 5.40
CA PHE A 148 -6.84 -2.42 4.58
C PHE A 148 -5.79 -1.71 3.71
N GLN A 149 -4.50 -1.90 3.98
CA GLN A 149 -3.44 -1.19 3.28
C GLN A 149 -2.94 -1.95 2.05
N ARG A 150 -2.72 -1.21 0.96
CA ARG A 150 -2.13 -1.70 -0.29
C ARG A 150 -1.11 -0.69 -0.78
N GLU A 151 0.02 -1.16 -1.27
CA GLU A 151 1.01 -0.28 -1.89
C GLU A 151 0.65 0.00 -3.35
N ILE A 152 0.86 1.24 -3.78
CA ILE A 152 0.74 1.67 -5.16
C ILE A 152 1.97 2.49 -5.56
N GLN A 153 2.57 2.12 -6.69
CA GLN A 153 3.69 2.86 -7.22
C GLN A 153 3.20 4.12 -7.93
N ALA A 154 3.69 5.27 -7.46
CA ALA A 154 3.49 6.58 -8.06
C ALA A 154 4.49 6.82 -9.19
N GLY A 155 4.06 7.48 -10.26
CA GLY A 155 4.91 7.80 -11.41
C GLY A 155 5.42 6.57 -12.14
N ALA A 156 4.68 5.46 -12.10
CA ALA A 156 5.09 4.20 -12.72
C ALA A 156 5.38 4.34 -14.22
N ARG A 157 4.68 5.24 -14.93
CA ARG A 157 4.93 5.55 -16.34
C ARG A 157 6.35 6.07 -16.61
N LEU A 158 6.95 6.75 -15.63
CA LEU A 158 8.27 7.38 -15.74
C LEU A 158 9.39 6.53 -15.13
N ALA A 159 9.05 5.43 -14.46
CA ALA A 159 9.99 4.60 -13.72
C ALA A 159 10.53 3.45 -14.58
N SER A 160 11.82 3.13 -14.40
CA SER A 160 12.45 1.93 -14.99
C SER A 160 11.96 0.64 -14.32
N ASP A 161 11.77 0.69 -13.00
CA ASP A 161 11.51 -0.47 -12.16
C ASP A 161 10.08 -0.46 -11.63
N LYS A 162 9.50 -1.66 -11.52
CA LYS A 162 8.17 -1.90 -10.95
C LYS A 162 8.32 -2.50 -9.56
N ILE A 163 8.05 -1.70 -8.53
CA ILE A 163 8.26 -2.05 -7.12
C ILE A 163 6.98 -2.43 -6.38
N CYS A 164 5.80 -2.18 -6.97
CA CYS A 164 4.50 -2.52 -6.38
C CYS A 164 3.65 -3.36 -7.35
N LYS A 165 2.70 -4.12 -6.80
CA LYS A 165 1.71 -4.86 -7.60
C LYS A 165 0.70 -3.91 -8.28
N ILE A 166 0.36 -2.81 -7.62
CA ILE A 166 -0.53 -1.77 -8.15
C ILE A 166 0.35 -0.61 -8.62
N MET A 167 0.04 -0.07 -9.79
CA MET A 167 0.76 1.04 -10.41
C MET A 167 -0.24 2.09 -10.88
N ASP A 168 0.13 3.35 -10.69
CA ASP A 168 -0.70 4.49 -11.06
C ASP A 168 -0.77 4.75 -12.57
N ASP A 169 -0.08 3.98 -13.41
CA ASP A 169 -0.08 4.09 -14.88
C ASP A 169 -1.07 3.15 -15.59
N THR A 170 -1.91 2.47 -14.82
CA THR A 170 -2.96 1.57 -15.30
C THR A 170 -4.33 2.26 -15.34
N GLY A 171 -5.24 1.80 -16.21
CA GLY A 171 -6.58 2.39 -16.33
C GLY A 171 -6.53 3.87 -16.74
N GLU A 172 -7.50 4.68 -16.27
CA GLU A 172 -7.46 6.13 -16.47
C GLU A 172 -6.50 6.77 -15.47
N ASN A 173 -5.51 7.54 -15.95
CA ASN A 173 -4.43 8.04 -15.11
C ASN A 173 -3.73 9.30 -15.64
N ILE A 174 -2.86 9.87 -14.80
CA ILE A 174 -1.94 10.98 -15.10
C ILE A 174 -0.52 10.67 -14.59
N SER A 175 -0.10 9.40 -14.63
CA SER A 175 1.18 8.94 -14.06
C SER A 175 2.41 9.64 -14.67
N ASP A 176 2.32 10.01 -15.94
CA ASP A 176 3.32 10.80 -16.67
C ASP A 176 3.55 12.21 -16.08
N ARG A 177 2.62 12.70 -15.25
CA ARG A 177 2.69 14.02 -14.59
C ARG A 177 3.28 13.97 -13.18
N ASN A 178 3.76 12.82 -12.71
CA ASN A 178 4.21 12.63 -11.32
C ASN A 178 5.33 13.58 -10.87
N LYS A 179 6.20 14.02 -11.78
CA LYS A 179 7.25 15.02 -11.48
C LYS A 179 6.68 16.34 -10.93
N GLN A 180 5.45 16.70 -11.29
CA GLN A 180 4.76 17.91 -10.81
C GLN A 180 3.65 17.58 -9.82
N PHE A 181 2.87 16.53 -10.09
CA PHE A 181 1.68 16.18 -9.33
C PHE A 181 1.98 15.29 -8.11
N CYS A 182 3.17 14.70 -8.03
CA CYS A 182 3.59 13.85 -6.92
C CYS A 182 2.52 12.79 -6.58
N GLU A 183 2.17 12.61 -5.31
CA GLU A 183 1.16 11.67 -4.84
C GLU A 183 -0.26 11.95 -5.39
N LEU A 184 -0.50 13.10 -6.04
CA LEU A 184 -1.77 13.36 -6.70
C LEU A 184 -1.99 12.47 -7.92
N THR A 185 -0.94 11.90 -8.53
CA THR A 185 -1.11 10.89 -9.59
C THR A 185 -1.78 9.64 -9.05
N VAL A 186 -1.40 9.23 -7.83
CA VAL A 186 -2.06 8.16 -7.07
C VAL A 186 -3.48 8.58 -6.69
N MET A 187 -3.70 9.79 -6.17
CA MET A 187 -5.05 10.28 -5.87
C MET A 187 -5.98 10.26 -7.10
N TYR A 188 -5.49 10.68 -8.27
CA TYR A 188 -6.22 10.62 -9.53
C TYR A 188 -6.54 9.17 -9.91
N TRP A 189 -5.56 8.28 -9.77
CA TRP A 189 -5.77 6.86 -10.05
C TRP A 189 -6.85 6.26 -9.13
N ILE A 190 -6.82 6.56 -7.83
CA ILE A 190 -7.86 6.13 -6.87
C ILE A 190 -9.22 6.73 -7.27
N TRP A 191 -9.25 7.98 -7.70
CA TRP A 191 -10.48 8.62 -8.18
C TRP A 191 -11.10 7.85 -9.35
N LYS A 192 -10.31 7.39 -10.32
CA LYS A 192 -10.84 6.77 -11.53
C LYS A 192 -10.99 5.26 -11.46
N ASN A 193 -10.19 4.58 -10.65
CA ASN A 193 -10.03 3.12 -10.75
C ASN A 193 -10.38 2.35 -9.47
N ALA A 194 -10.36 2.98 -8.29
CA ALA A 194 -10.69 2.28 -7.05
C ALA A 194 -12.18 1.93 -6.98
N LYS A 195 -12.50 0.74 -6.48
CA LYS A 195 -13.86 0.16 -6.45
C LYS A 195 -14.46 0.08 -5.05
N GLN A 196 -13.67 0.39 -4.02
CA GLN A 196 -14.08 0.29 -2.62
C GLN A 196 -14.95 1.48 -2.23
N ASP A 197 -15.90 1.24 -1.31
CA ASP A 197 -16.79 2.28 -0.77
C ASP A 197 -16.02 3.30 0.08
N VAL A 198 -14.96 2.86 0.73
CA VAL A 198 -14.03 3.73 1.48
C VAL A 198 -12.64 3.62 0.87
N VAL A 199 -12.03 4.76 0.60
CA VAL A 199 -10.70 4.84 0.00
C VAL A 199 -9.81 5.77 0.81
N GLY A 200 -8.53 5.46 0.90
CA GLY A 200 -7.54 6.29 1.57
C GLY A 200 -6.25 6.45 0.78
N LEU A 201 -5.51 7.50 1.11
CA LEU A 201 -4.18 7.78 0.59
C LEU A 201 -3.24 8.10 1.74
N GLU A 202 -2.13 7.38 1.78
CA GLU A 202 -1.02 7.55 2.70
C GLU A 202 0.32 7.68 1.95
N HIS A 203 1.36 8.09 2.66
CA HIS A 203 2.71 8.22 2.12
C HIS A 203 3.55 7.04 2.60
N TYR A 204 4.62 6.69 1.87
CA TYR A 204 5.51 5.57 2.26
C TYR A 204 6.09 5.65 3.68
N ARG A 205 6.19 6.86 4.25
CA ARG A 205 6.75 7.13 5.59
C ARG A 205 5.78 7.83 6.53
N ARG A 206 4.51 8.00 6.14
CA ARG A 206 3.49 8.64 6.98
C ARG A 206 2.20 7.87 6.87
N HIS A 207 1.81 7.25 7.97
CA HIS A 207 0.61 6.42 8.09
C HIS A 207 -0.29 6.95 9.19
N PHE A 208 -1.60 6.80 9.01
CA PHE A 208 -2.56 7.09 10.06
C PHE A 208 -2.38 6.13 11.25
N ILE A 209 -2.45 6.68 12.46
CA ILE A 209 -2.52 5.89 13.69
C ILE A 209 -3.99 5.56 13.93
N LEU A 210 -4.45 4.46 13.35
CA LEU A 210 -5.83 4.00 13.45
C LEU A 210 -5.99 2.98 14.57
N LYS A 211 -7.07 3.09 15.34
CA LYS A 211 -7.44 2.07 16.34
C LYS A 211 -7.94 0.80 15.64
N GLU A 212 -7.83 -0.32 16.33
CA GLU A 212 -8.49 -1.55 15.90
C GLU A 212 -10.01 -1.30 15.74
N GLY A 213 -10.60 -1.84 14.67
CA GLY A 213 -12.00 -1.60 14.35
C GLY A 213 -12.33 -0.19 13.84
N TRP A 214 -11.35 0.63 13.42
CA TRP A 214 -11.60 1.99 12.89
C TRP A 214 -12.68 2.02 11.80
N TYR A 215 -12.71 1.02 10.91
CA TYR A 215 -13.69 0.94 9.84
C TYR A 215 -15.11 0.73 10.39
N GLN A 216 -15.26 -0.12 11.40
CA GLN A 216 -16.55 -0.31 12.08
C GLN A 216 -16.97 0.97 12.81
N GLN A 217 -16.04 1.65 13.48
CA GLN A 217 -16.32 2.95 14.09
C GLN A 217 -16.74 4.01 13.07
N MET A 218 -16.17 3.98 11.87
CA MET A 218 -16.54 4.86 10.78
C MET A 218 -18.01 4.63 10.38
N LYS A 219 -18.44 3.36 10.29
CA LYS A 219 -19.84 3.00 10.00
C LYS A 219 -20.78 3.35 11.15
N ASP A 220 -20.48 2.89 12.36
CA ASP A 220 -21.38 3.04 13.52
C ASP A 220 -21.62 4.50 13.88
N ARG A 221 -20.61 5.35 13.64
CA ARG A 221 -20.68 6.78 13.92
C ARG A 221 -21.02 7.59 12.67
N ASP A 222 -21.29 6.97 11.53
CA ASP A 222 -21.53 7.63 10.24
C ASP A 222 -20.48 8.72 9.93
N ILE A 223 -19.22 8.37 10.09
CA ILE A 223 -18.07 9.24 9.76
C ILE A 223 -17.86 9.18 8.26
N ASP A 224 -17.70 10.35 7.66
CA ASP A 224 -17.55 10.51 6.21
C ASP A 224 -16.08 10.56 5.79
N VAL A 225 -15.26 11.24 6.60
CA VAL A 225 -13.88 11.60 6.27
C VAL A 225 -13.01 11.53 7.51
N ILE A 226 -11.84 10.92 7.38
CA ILE A 226 -10.73 10.98 8.32
C ILE A 226 -9.60 11.75 7.64
N LEU A 227 -9.24 12.90 8.23
CA LEU A 227 -8.11 13.72 7.79
C LEU A 227 -6.98 13.64 8.83
N PRO A 228 -5.72 13.91 8.44
CA PRO A 228 -4.67 14.04 9.43
C PRO A 228 -4.94 15.25 10.33
N THR A 229 -4.54 15.17 11.60
CA THR A 229 -4.56 16.32 12.52
C THR A 229 -3.93 17.55 11.84
N PRO A 230 -4.61 18.71 11.80
CA PRO A 230 -4.15 19.88 11.06
C PRO A 230 -2.90 20.50 11.69
N LEU A 231 -2.13 21.19 10.86
CA LEU A 231 -0.95 21.94 11.26
C LEU A 231 -1.27 23.44 11.32
N TYR A 232 -0.77 24.11 12.35
CA TYR A 232 -0.75 25.56 12.43
C TYR A 232 0.48 26.13 11.69
N VAL A 233 0.26 27.09 10.80
CA VAL A 233 1.33 27.86 10.14
C VAL A 233 1.32 29.31 10.59
N MET A 234 2.51 29.89 10.74
CA MET A 234 2.67 31.32 11.03
C MET A 234 2.19 32.17 9.84
N SER A 235 1.80 33.41 10.12
CA SER A 235 1.22 34.36 9.17
C SER A 235 -0.20 33.96 8.73
N SER A 236 -0.35 33.36 7.56
CA SER A 236 -1.60 32.79 7.05
C SER A 236 -1.29 31.65 6.08
N ILE A 237 -2.28 30.84 5.69
CA ILE A 237 -2.10 29.78 4.69
C ILE A 237 -1.59 30.38 3.37
N ALA A 238 -2.14 31.53 2.95
CA ALA A 238 -1.70 32.24 1.76
C ALA A 238 -0.26 32.75 1.89
N ALA A 239 0.06 33.44 2.99
CA ALA A 239 1.41 33.95 3.22
C ALA A 239 2.44 32.82 3.30
N ASN A 240 2.12 31.73 4.01
CA ASN A 240 2.96 30.55 4.11
C ASN A 240 3.26 29.92 2.75
N TYR A 241 2.29 29.88 1.83
CA TYR A 241 2.55 29.43 0.47
C TYR A 241 3.51 30.39 -0.25
N LYS A 242 3.21 31.70 -0.25
CA LYS A 242 3.98 32.71 -0.98
C LYS A 242 5.41 32.89 -0.48
N GLU A 243 5.66 32.61 0.80
CA GLU A 243 7.01 32.62 1.40
C GLU A 243 7.86 31.42 0.98
N ARG A 244 7.22 30.26 0.69
CA ARG A 244 7.92 28.98 0.45
C ARG A 244 7.92 28.55 -1.01
N HIS A 245 7.04 29.13 -1.82
CA HIS A 245 6.76 28.75 -3.19
C HIS A 245 6.57 29.99 -4.08
N VAL A 246 6.59 29.80 -5.39
CA VAL A 246 6.43 30.89 -6.36
C VAL A 246 5.03 31.52 -6.21
N ALA A 247 4.99 32.78 -5.77
CA ALA A 247 3.75 33.48 -5.45
C ALA A 247 2.79 33.64 -6.64
N THR A 248 3.30 33.72 -7.87
CA THR A 248 2.46 33.88 -9.06
C THR A 248 1.57 32.66 -9.32
N ASP A 249 1.96 31.46 -8.87
CA ASP A 249 1.10 30.27 -8.95
C ASP A 249 -0.16 30.43 -8.09
N TRP A 250 0.03 31.01 -6.90
CA TRP A 250 -1.06 31.30 -5.97
C TRP A 250 -1.99 32.37 -6.54
N ASP A 251 -1.42 33.45 -7.04
CA ASP A 251 -2.19 34.58 -7.57
C ASP A 251 -3.01 34.14 -8.80
N PHE A 252 -2.43 33.32 -9.68
CA PHE A 252 -3.16 32.72 -10.79
C PHE A 252 -4.28 31.78 -10.33
N MET A 253 -4.01 30.89 -9.37
CA MET A 253 -5.04 29.99 -8.81
C MET A 253 -6.22 30.79 -8.25
N MET A 254 -5.95 31.83 -7.45
CA MET A 254 -6.98 32.68 -6.85
C MET A 254 -7.77 33.45 -7.90
N ASP A 255 -7.13 33.98 -8.94
CA ASP A 255 -7.84 34.65 -10.04
C ASP A 255 -8.71 33.69 -10.86
N TYR A 256 -8.22 32.48 -11.13
CA TYR A 256 -9.02 31.43 -11.79
C TYR A 256 -10.25 31.06 -10.95
N MET A 257 -10.07 30.84 -9.64
CA MET A 257 -11.18 30.58 -8.72
C MET A 257 -12.20 31.73 -8.69
N ARG A 258 -11.74 32.98 -8.70
CA ARG A 258 -12.61 34.16 -8.76
C ARG A 258 -13.52 34.15 -9.99
N ARG A 259 -12.99 33.76 -11.14
CA ARG A 259 -13.72 33.76 -12.42
C ARG A 259 -14.66 32.56 -12.56
N ILE A 260 -14.21 31.37 -12.18
CA ILE A 260 -14.92 30.11 -12.47
C ILE A 260 -15.74 29.61 -11.28
N TYR A 261 -15.28 29.86 -10.06
CA TYR A 261 -15.93 29.41 -8.83
C TYR A 261 -16.17 30.58 -7.86
N PRO A 262 -16.93 31.62 -8.26
CA PRO A 262 -17.05 32.86 -7.48
C PRO A 262 -17.60 32.66 -6.07
N GLN A 263 -18.42 31.62 -5.85
CA GLN A 263 -18.89 31.26 -4.51
C GLN A 263 -17.76 30.67 -3.65
N TYR A 264 -16.99 29.72 -4.17
CA TYR A 264 -15.81 29.17 -3.47
C TYR A 264 -14.76 30.24 -3.22
N TYR A 265 -14.56 31.16 -4.16
CA TYR A 265 -13.58 32.23 -4.03
C TYR A 265 -13.87 33.16 -2.84
N LYS A 266 -15.14 33.48 -2.56
CA LYS A 266 -15.52 34.28 -1.39
C LYS A 266 -15.09 33.61 -0.09
N GLU A 267 -15.35 32.31 0.04
CA GLU A 267 -14.90 31.53 1.19
C GLU A 267 -13.37 31.39 1.22
N ALA A 268 -12.74 31.22 0.05
CA ALA A 268 -11.30 31.05 -0.08
C ALA A 268 -10.50 32.25 0.43
N ILE A 269 -10.96 33.48 0.20
CA ILE A 269 -10.29 34.69 0.68
C ILE A 269 -10.19 34.65 2.21
N CYS A 270 -11.32 34.46 2.90
CA CYS A 270 -11.36 34.43 4.35
C CYS A 270 -10.60 33.22 4.91
N PHE A 271 -10.79 32.06 4.29
CA PHE A 271 -10.16 30.82 4.74
C PHE A 271 -8.63 30.86 4.61
N PHE A 272 -8.10 31.33 3.49
CA PHE A 272 -6.65 31.35 3.27
C PHE A 272 -5.92 32.44 4.07
N ASP A 273 -6.65 33.36 4.71
CA ASP A 273 -6.11 34.29 5.69
C ASP A 273 -6.00 33.66 7.11
N THR A 274 -6.50 32.44 7.30
CA THR A 274 -6.35 31.69 8.56
C THR A 274 -5.02 30.90 8.62
N ASN A 275 -4.81 30.11 9.68
CA ASN A 275 -3.53 29.47 10.00
C ASN A 275 -3.54 27.94 10.00
N LEU A 276 -4.71 27.29 9.88
CA LEU A 276 -4.82 25.83 10.04
C LEU A 276 -5.00 25.14 8.69
N TYR A 277 -4.08 24.21 8.35
CA TYR A 277 -4.23 23.40 7.15
C TYR A 277 -3.81 21.95 7.32
N SER A 278 -4.27 21.09 6.40
CA SER A 278 -3.99 19.65 6.42
C SER A 278 -2.89 19.30 5.40
N PRO A 279 -1.62 19.15 5.83
CA PRO A 279 -0.53 18.84 4.92
C PRO A 279 -0.56 17.37 4.42
N CYS A 280 0.22 17.10 3.37
CA CYS A 280 0.50 15.78 2.80
C CYS A 280 -0.61 15.17 1.91
N ASN A 281 -1.70 15.86 1.56
CA ASN A 281 -2.75 15.29 0.68
C ASN A 281 -3.27 13.90 1.14
N MET A 282 -3.13 13.55 2.44
CA MET A 282 -3.53 12.26 3.00
C MET A 282 -4.98 12.29 3.45
N PHE A 283 -5.69 11.17 3.31
CA PHE A 283 -7.09 11.04 3.70
C PHE A 283 -7.52 9.58 3.85
N ILE A 284 -8.64 9.35 4.53
CA ILE A 284 -9.50 8.18 4.37
C ILE A 284 -10.93 8.71 4.26
N MET A 285 -11.67 8.40 3.21
CA MET A 285 -13.02 8.93 3.01
C MET A 285 -13.90 8.00 2.20
N LYS A 286 -15.22 8.22 2.30
CA LYS A 286 -16.17 7.56 1.40
C LYS A 286 -15.88 7.95 -0.07
N LYS A 287 -16.01 6.99 -0.99
CA LYS A 287 -15.58 7.11 -2.40
C LYS A 287 -16.29 8.23 -3.15
N GLU A 288 -17.56 8.46 -2.89
CA GLU A 288 -18.37 9.53 -3.44
C GLU A 288 -17.89 10.93 -3.02
N ILE A 289 -17.29 11.05 -1.83
CA ILE A 289 -16.67 12.29 -1.35
C ILE A 289 -15.38 12.54 -2.10
N LEU A 290 -14.56 11.50 -2.31
CA LEU A 290 -13.37 11.61 -3.16
C LEU A 290 -13.77 12.03 -4.59
N ASN A 291 -14.85 11.45 -5.14
CA ASN A 291 -15.34 11.82 -6.46
C ASN A 291 -15.71 13.32 -6.51
N SER A 292 -16.41 13.82 -5.48
CA SER A 292 -16.78 15.23 -5.36
C SER A 292 -15.55 16.14 -5.25
N LEU A 293 -14.60 15.79 -4.39
CA LEU A 293 -13.34 16.52 -4.21
C LEU A 293 -12.55 16.57 -5.52
N CYS A 294 -12.30 15.43 -6.15
CA CYS A 294 -11.46 15.36 -7.34
C CYS A 294 -12.09 16.03 -8.57
N SER A 295 -13.42 15.98 -8.69
CA SER A 295 -14.15 16.69 -9.77
C SER A 295 -14.02 18.20 -9.67
N TRP A 296 -13.82 18.75 -8.47
CA TRP A 296 -13.55 20.17 -8.24
C TRP A 296 -12.05 20.49 -8.29
N LEU A 297 -11.21 19.65 -7.68
CA LEU A 297 -9.79 19.89 -7.47
C LEU A 297 -8.97 19.80 -8.77
N PHE A 298 -9.11 18.71 -9.53
CA PHE A 298 -8.23 18.47 -10.68
C PHE A 298 -8.38 19.48 -11.81
N PRO A 299 -9.60 19.97 -12.16
CA PRO A 299 -9.73 21.05 -13.15
C PRO A 299 -8.93 22.31 -12.77
N ILE A 300 -8.95 22.71 -11.49
CA ILE A 300 -8.17 23.86 -11.01
C ILE A 300 -6.67 23.58 -11.15
N LEU A 301 -6.22 22.42 -10.69
CA LEU A 301 -4.80 22.06 -10.75
C LEU A 301 -4.28 21.91 -12.18
N PHE A 302 -5.09 21.40 -13.11
CA PHE A 302 -4.70 21.25 -14.50
C PHE A 302 -4.51 22.60 -15.18
N ILE A 303 -5.41 23.55 -14.96
CA ILE A 303 -5.27 24.92 -15.49
C ILE A 303 -4.08 25.64 -14.85
N CYS A 304 -3.85 25.47 -13.54
CA CYS A 304 -2.66 26.03 -12.89
C CYS A 304 -1.37 25.42 -13.47
N ALA A 305 -1.36 24.11 -13.73
CA ALA A 305 -0.20 23.44 -14.30
C ALA A 305 0.07 23.81 -15.78
N GLU A 306 -1.00 24.02 -16.55
CA GLU A 306 -0.90 24.53 -17.92
C GLU A 306 -0.32 25.94 -17.96
N HIS A 307 -0.77 26.82 -17.06
CA HIS A 307 -0.24 28.19 -16.95
C HIS A 307 1.20 28.23 -16.45
N GLY A 308 1.50 27.47 -15.38
CA GLY A 308 2.81 27.50 -14.72
C GLY A 308 3.93 26.76 -15.46
N GLY A 309 3.57 25.86 -16.38
CA GLY A 309 4.52 25.09 -17.19
C GLY A 309 5.43 24.16 -16.37
N ILE A 310 6.49 23.65 -17.01
CA ILE A 310 7.54 22.83 -16.39
C ILE A 310 8.69 23.74 -15.93
N ARG A 311 9.22 23.47 -14.73
CA ARG A 311 10.33 24.22 -14.14
C ARG A 311 11.61 23.39 -14.04
N GLU A 312 12.76 24.06 -14.16
CA GLU A 312 14.08 23.45 -13.96
C GLU A 312 14.31 23.07 -12.49
N ASP A 313 13.87 23.91 -11.55
CA ASP A 313 13.91 23.59 -10.11
C ASP A 313 12.93 22.45 -9.81
N ALA A 314 13.47 21.26 -9.57
CA ALA A 314 12.69 20.05 -9.31
C ALA A 314 11.79 20.16 -8.07
N TYR A 315 12.14 20.98 -7.07
CA TYR A 315 11.31 21.20 -5.89
C TYR A 315 10.15 22.15 -6.24
N GLN A 316 10.44 23.30 -6.84
CA GLN A 316 9.41 24.28 -7.24
C GLN A 316 8.54 23.79 -8.40
N ASN A 317 8.99 22.80 -9.18
CA ASN A 317 8.18 22.13 -10.22
C ASN A 317 7.00 21.34 -9.63
N ARG A 318 6.99 21.09 -8.32
CA ARG A 318 5.93 20.36 -7.60
C ARG A 318 4.78 21.27 -7.14
N TYR A 319 4.70 22.49 -7.68
CA TYR A 319 3.69 23.49 -7.30
C TYR A 319 2.24 22.98 -7.38
N PRO A 320 1.80 22.10 -8.32
CA PRO A 320 0.45 21.56 -8.27
C PRO A 320 0.19 20.76 -6.98
N GLY A 321 1.18 19.99 -6.53
CA GLY A 321 1.14 19.28 -5.25
C GLY A 321 1.11 20.21 -4.02
N PHE A 322 1.74 21.38 -4.10
CA PHE A 322 1.69 22.37 -3.01
C PHE A 322 0.36 23.11 -2.96
N LEU A 323 -0.20 23.47 -4.12
CA LEU A 323 -1.53 24.10 -4.23
C LEU A 323 -2.62 23.14 -3.74
N SER A 324 -2.52 21.84 -4.07
CA SER A 324 -3.53 20.86 -3.68
C SER A 324 -3.70 20.73 -2.18
N GLU A 325 -2.63 20.83 -1.38
CA GLU A 325 -2.74 20.76 0.08
C GLU A 325 -3.66 21.87 0.63
N ARG A 326 -3.59 23.06 0.03
CA ARG A 326 -4.41 24.21 0.42
C ARG A 326 -5.83 24.07 -0.11
N LEU A 327 -5.99 23.66 -1.36
CA LEU A 327 -7.31 23.46 -1.98
C LEU A 327 -8.11 22.34 -1.32
N ILE A 328 -7.49 21.20 -0.96
CA ILE A 328 -8.16 20.11 -0.25
C ILE A 328 -8.64 20.58 1.12
N THR A 329 -7.80 21.35 1.84
CA THR A 329 -8.21 21.91 3.13
C THR A 329 -9.39 22.87 2.97
N LEU A 330 -9.36 23.75 1.95
CA LEU A 330 -10.47 24.64 1.64
C LEU A 330 -11.75 23.87 1.32
N PHE A 331 -11.67 22.81 0.49
CA PHE A 331 -12.83 22.00 0.12
C PHE A 331 -13.55 21.47 1.36
N PHE A 332 -12.81 20.89 2.31
CA PHE A 332 -13.40 20.38 3.54
C PHE A 332 -13.87 21.48 4.49
N ASN A 333 -13.24 22.65 4.50
CA ASN A 333 -13.74 23.79 5.25
C ASN A 333 -15.09 24.29 4.71
N VAL A 334 -15.21 24.47 3.39
CA VAL A 334 -16.45 24.93 2.74
C VAL A 334 -17.58 23.91 2.92
N ASN A 335 -17.25 22.61 2.96
CA ASN A 335 -18.22 21.54 3.11
C ASN A 335 -18.30 20.98 4.54
N ARG A 336 -17.86 21.73 5.56
CA ARG A 336 -17.77 21.25 6.95
C ARG A 336 -19.09 20.82 7.57
N ASP A 337 -20.19 21.45 7.16
CA ASP A 337 -21.53 21.12 7.66
C ASP A 337 -22.19 19.97 6.88
N LYS A 338 -21.62 19.63 5.71
CA LYS A 338 -22.08 18.53 4.85
C LYS A 338 -21.45 17.19 5.24
N TYR A 339 -20.21 17.20 5.74
CA TYR A 339 -19.44 15.99 6.01
C TYR A 339 -19.09 15.87 7.48
N LYS A 340 -19.29 14.68 8.05
CA LYS A 340 -18.80 14.33 9.38
C LYS A 340 -17.31 14.01 9.30
N ILE A 341 -16.49 15.06 9.44
CA ILE A 341 -15.03 14.98 9.41
C ILE A 341 -14.51 14.67 10.82
N VAL A 342 -13.61 13.70 10.92
CA VAL A 342 -12.82 13.44 12.13
C VAL A 342 -11.32 13.49 11.80
N TYR A 343 -10.51 13.61 12.83
CA TYR A 343 -9.06 13.69 12.69
C TYR A 343 -8.38 12.46 13.31
N ALA A 344 -7.30 12.02 12.67
CA ALA A 344 -6.42 11.00 13.20
C ALA A 344 -4.98 11.49 13.19
N ASP A 345 -4.24 11.12 14.23
CA ASP A 345 -2.80 11.33 14.26
C ASP A 345 -2.11 10.46 13.22
N LYS A 346 -0.89 10.85 12.85
CA LYS A 346 -0.07 10.11 11.90
C LYS A 346 1.31 9.87 12.48
N ASN A 347 1.88 8.72 12.16
CA ASN A 347 3.27 8.44 12.46
C ASN A 347 4.19 9.02 11.38
N PHE A 348 5.47 9.11 11.71
CA PHE A 348 6.54 9.36 10.76
C PHE A 348 7.58 8.26 10.91
N LEU A 349 7.76 7.47 9.87
CA LEU A 349 8.77 6.41 9.83
C LEU A 349 10.10 7.03 9.35
N GLU A 350 11.19 6.78 10.09
CA GLU A 350 12.52 7.31 9.75
C GLU A 350 13.25 6.57 8.64
#